data_AF-A0A8H9G0K2-F1
#
_entry.id   AF-A0A8H9G0K2-F1
#
_cell.length_a   1.000
_cell.length_b   1.000
_cell.length_c   1.000
_cell.angle_alpha   90.00
_cell.angle_beta   90.00
_cell.angle_gamma   90.00
#
_symmetry.space_group_name_H-M   'P 1'
#
loop_
_entity.id
_entity.type
_entity.pdbx_description
1 polymer ?
#
loop_
_entity_poly.entity_id
_entity_poly.type
_entity_poly.pdbx_seq_one_letter_code
_entity_poly.pdbx_strand_id
1 'polypeptide(L)'
;MGLLLSKEGGFEGTTYELHKYTGVGLSLLTLGLMAYIRFNPAKKFKNLFAIGLNISIILLLLVGHFGASLTHGEDFIMAPVMQKESKELDPENTLVFEDAVLPILKAKCASCHNSDKAKGGLILTDSSSILKGGENGKVFTAGNALTSLMIERIMLDIEHEHKMPPKGKPQLSIDEVALLKSWIQSGGKFDVPLSSFAVQDTLYQSVKSIYGFIGAETYDFASADESEIKKLNTAYRIITPLDAGSPALDVNFYGKDFFTDKSLEELQPIAEQIVSVNLSSMPIRKEDIQTLKKFKNLRILNLNNSKITNEELTQLNDLPNLKSISLIGTQITKDGLSKLLKMPKVRKVFVWNTALKPAEIEALQKEFPSIKIDHGFKTDDSQKLALTPPKIDPGRSFFQKEIDVAITHPIKGVQFRYTLDGTNPDTSTALTYKAPFKVNKNATLRVKASKEGWLPSNEVRQNYFATIYTPKKVTLDYQPNPQYKGRKEQSFFDLESGGSNNADGKWLGFQGNDLSTNMFFDQPVQLDTLALSIKQSYNEHIYPPEFIEIWAGTDSLNMKLVNKVKLDLDEVGKSRYKRIIACHVPSQKFSFIRLKTKHYSKIPQGFPGEGNPPWLFVDEIILK
;
A
#
# COMPACT_ATOMS: atom_id res chain seq x y z
N MET A 1 -10.41 -12.83 53.29
CA MET A 1 -9.47 -13.42 52.31
C MET A 1 -8.92 -12.37 51.33
N GLY A 2 -9.74 -11.70 50.51
CA GLY A 2 -9.25 -10.76 49.48
C GLY A 2 -8.37 -9.60 49.99
N LEU A 3 -8.70 -9.03 51.15
CA LEU A 3 -7.92 -7.96 51.82
C LEU A 3 -6.60 -8.46 52.45
N LEU A 4 -6.44 -9.77 52.59
CA LEU A 4 -5.19 -10.40 53.04
C LEU A 4 -4.32 -10.80 51.83
N LEU A 5 -4.94 -11.31 50.75
CA LEU A 5 -4.27 -11.61 49.47
C LEU A 5 -3.67 -10.35 48.81
N SER A 6 -4.27 -9.17 49.02
CA SER A 6 -3.71 -7.91 48.52
C SER A 6 -2.36 -7.55 49.14
N LYS A 7 -1.99 -8.16 50.28
CA LYS A 7 -0.68 -7.96 50.91
C LYS A 7 0.42 -8.86 50.37
N GLU A 8 0.09 -9.84 49.51
CA GLU A 8 1.08 -10.75 48.90
C GLU A 8 1.77 -10.15 47.65
N GLY A 9 1.34 -8.98 47.18
CA GLY A 9 1.90 -8.28 46.01
C GLY A 9 1.46 -8.86 44.66
N GLY A 10 1.41 -8.02 43.62
CA GLY A 10 1.19 -8.44 42.23
C GLY A 10 -0.25 -8.48 41.72
N PHE A 11 -1.21 -7.86 42.43
CA PHE A 11 -2.57 -7.62 41.94
C PHE A 11 -2.81 -6.11 41.81
N GLU A 12 -3.16 -5.64 40.61
CA GLU A 12 -3.44 -4.25 40.29
C GLU A 12 -4.69 -4.19 39.36
N GLY A 13 -5.11 -2.99 38.94
CA GLY A 13 -6.17 -2.86 37.93
C GLY A 13 -7.62 -2.81 38.47
N THR A 14 -8.56 -2.66 37.54
CA THR A 14 -9.97 -2.36 37.83
C THR A 14 -10.71 -3.56 38.41
N THR A 15 -10.43 -4.77 37.94
CA THR A 15 -11.03 -6.02 38.46
C THR A 15 -10.68 -6.23 39.93
N TYR A 16 -9.46 -5.90 40.33
CA TYR A 16 -9.03 -5.92 41.72
C TYR A 16 -9.80 -4.90 42.58
N GLU A 17 -9.89 -3.65 42.14
CA GLU A 17 -10.65 -2.61 42.86
C GLU A 17 -12.13 -2.97 42.98
N LEU A 18 -12.74 -3.54 41.93
CA LEU A 18 -14.11 -4.03 41.94
C LEU A 18 -14.29 -5.16 42.95
N HIS A 19 -13.41 -6.18 42.97
CA HIS A 19 -13.48 -7.24 43.98
C HIS A 19 -13.33 -6.70 45.41
N LYS A 20 -12.40 -5.75 45.62
CA LYS A 20 -12.15 -5.12 46.92
C LYS A 20 -13.38 -4.40 47.44
N TYR A 21 -13.93 -3.48 46.65
CA TYR A 21 -15.03 -2.63 47.11
C TYR A 21 -16.37 -3.37 47.15
N THR A 22 -16.63 -4.30 46.23
CA THR A 22 -17.83 -5.15 46.32
C THR A 22 -17.77 -6.07 47.54
N GLY A 23 -16.59 -6.56 47.92
CA GLY A 23 -16.40 -7.36 49.13
C GLY A 23 -16.62 -6.58 50.43
N VAL A 24 -16.12 -5.33 50.49
CA VAL A 24 -16.38 -4.41 51.61
C VAL A 24 -17.88 -4.07 51.68
N GLY A 25 -18.50 -3.74 50.54
CA GLY A 25 -19.92 -3.44 50.45
C GLY A 25 -20.80 -4.60 50.93
N LEU A 26 -20.48 -5.83 50.52
CA LEU A 26 -21.18 -7.04 50.98
C LEU A 26 -21.05 -7.23 52.50
N SER A 27 -19.86 -6.97 53.06
CA SER A 27 -19.61 -7.08 54.50
C SER A 27 -20.38 -6.04 55.32
N LEU A 28 -20.39 -4.78 54.87
CA LEU A 28 -21.14 -3.71 55.54
C LEU A 28 -22.65 -3.92 55.42
N LEU A 29 -23.14 -4.36 54.26
CA LEU A 29 -24.55 -4.67 54.04
C LEU A 29 -25.02 -5.81 54.94
N THR A 30 -24.24 -6.89 55.04
CA THR A 30 -24.57 -8.03 55.91
C THR A 30 -24.53 -7.66 57.38
N LEU A 31 -23.54 -6.89 57.84
CA LEU A 31 -23.52 -6.31 59.19
C LEU A 31 -24.74 -5.41 59.46
N GLY A 32 -25.11 -4.57 58.49
CA GLY A 32 -26.29 -3.71 58.57
C GLY A 32 -27.60 -4.49 58.65
N LEU A 33 -27.73 -5.57 57.87
CA LEU A 33 -28.88 -6.49 57.93
C LEU A 33 -28.96 -7.22 59.29
N MET A 34 -27.82 -7.65 59.86
CA MET A 34 -27.78 -8.25 61.19
C MET A 34 -28.18 -7.25 62.29
N ALA A 35 -27.64 -6.03 62.23
CA ALA A 35 -28.02 -4.95 63.13
C ALA A 35 -29.51 -4.61 63.00
N TYR A 36 -30.04 -4.56 61.78
CA TYR A 36 -31.45 -4.32 61.51
C TYR A 36 -32.35 -5.36 62.18
N ILE A 37 -32.02 -6.66 62.07
CA ILE A 37 -32.76 -7.73 62.80
C ILE A 37 -32.68 -7.52 64.32
N ARG A 38 -31.49 -7.17 64.83
CA ARG A 38 -31.21 -7.05 66.27
C ARG A 38 -31.90 -5.85 66.94
N PHE A 39 -32.04 -4.74 66.23
CA PHE A 39 -32.57 -3.47 66.75
C PHE A 39 -33.99 -3.14 66.25
N ASN A 40 -34.58 -3.94 65.36
CA ASN A 40 -35.98 -3.80 64.90
C ASN A 40 -36.80 -5.10 65.16
N PRO A 41 -36.96 -5.53 66.42
CA PRO A 41 -37.64 -6.78 66.78
C PRO A 41 -39.13 -6.81 66.41
N ALA A 42 -39.75 -5.63 66.22
CA ALA A 42 -41.15 -5.48 65.81
C ALA A 42 -41.41 -5.82 64.33
N LYS A 43 -40.37 -6.16 63.55
CA LYS A 43 -40.45 -6.46 62.10
C LYS A 43 -41.15 -5.37 61.27
N LYS A 44 -41.09 -4.10 61.71
CA LYS A 44 -41.55 -2.97 60.89
C LYS A 44 -40.67 -2.90 59.64
N PHE A 45 -41.27 -2.77 58.44
CA PHE A 45 -40.58 -2.74 57.14
C PHE A 45 -39.86 -4.04 56.70
N LYS A 46 -40.56 -5.20 56.73
CA LYS A 46 -40.04 -6.48 56.21
C LYS A 46 -39.55 -6.40 54.76
N ASN A 47 -40.19 -5.58 53.93
CA ASN A 47 -39.82 -5.41 52.53
C ASN A 47 -38.41 -4.82 52.38
N LEU A 48 -38.00 -3.92 53.28
CA LEU A 48 -36.67 -3.31 53.26
C LEU A 48 -35.57 -4.36 53.55
N PHE A 49 -35.82 -5.26 54.49
CA PHE A 49 -34.93 -6.39 54.77
C PHE A 49 -34.84 -7.35 53.58
N ALA A 50 -35.98 -7.69 52.96
CA ALA A 50 -36.01 -8.54 51.78
C ALA A 50 -35.25 -7.92 50.59
N ILE A 51 -35.39 -6.61 50.37
CA ILE A 51 -34.60 -5.88 49.36
C ILE A 51 -33.11 -5.99 49.67
N GLY A 52 -32.70 -5.71 50.91
CA GLY A 52 -31.29 -5.81 51.29
C GLY A 52 -30.72 -7.23 51.17
N LEU A 53 -31.52 -8.26 51.45
CA LEU A 53 -31.13 -9.66 51.25
C LEU A 53 -30.96 -10.02 49.77
N ASN A 54 -31.83 -9.54 48.88
CA ASN A 54 -31.66 -9.75 47.45
C ASN A 54 -30.41 -9.02 46.91
N ILE A 55 -30.16 -7.80 47.39
CA ILE A 55 -28.94 -7.05 47.04
C ILE A 55 -27.69 -7.80 47.54
N SER A 56 -27.72 -8.42 48.73
CA SER A 56 -26.55 -9.18 49.22
C SER A 56 -26.28 -10.43 48.39
N ILE A 57 -27.31 -11.10 47.85
CA ILE A 57 -27.15 -12.23 46.92
C ILE A 57 -26.49 -11.76 45.62
N ILE A 58 -26.95 -10.65 45.04
CA ILE A 58 -26.36 -10.08 43.81
C ILE A 58 -24.91 -9.70 44.05
N LEU A 59 -24.62 -9.00 45.16
CA LEU A 59 -23.25 -8.64 45.54
C LEU A 59 -22.37 -9.87 45.77
N LEU A 60 -22.89 -10.95 46.35
CA LEU A 60 -22.14 -12.20 46.53
C LEU A 60 -21.73 -12.81 45.18
N LEU A 61 -22.62 -12.80 44.19
CA LEU A 61 -22.30 -13.27 42.83
C LEU A 61 -21.21 -12.40 42.18
N LEU A 62 -21.30 -11.07 42.33
CA LEU A 62 -20.30 -10.14 41.81
C LEU A 62 -18.93 -10.33 42.49
N VAL A 63 -18.90 -10.43 43.82
CA VAL A 63 -17.67 -10.69 44.58
C VAL A 63 -17.03 -12.01 44.16
N GLY A 64 -17.85 -13.06 44.00
CA GLY A 64 -17.41 -14.37 43.52
C GLY A 64 -16.86 -14.32 42.09
N HIS A 65 -17.54 -13.61 41.18
CA HIS A 65 -17.12 -13.46 39.79
C HIS A 65 -15.76 -12.74 39.67
N PHE A 66 -15.61 -11.58 40.31
CA PHE A 66 -14.35 -10.84 40.28
C PHE A 66 -13.23 -11.61 41.02
N GLY A 67 -13.58 -12.33 42.10
CA GLY A 67 -12.64 -13.19 42.82
C GLY A 67 -12.10 -14.33 41.97
N ALA A 68 -12.98 -15.03 41.25
CA ALA A 68 -12.60 -16.10 40.32
C ALA A 68 -11.77 -15.57 39.15
N SER A 69 -12.11 -14.38 38.64
CA SER A 69 -11.36 -13.72 37.55
C SER A 69 -9.93 -13.39 37.98
N LEU A 70 -9.71 -12.94 39.22
CA LEU A 70 -8.38 -12.66 39.78
C LEU A 70 -7.51 -13.92 39.97
N THR A 71 -8.11 -15.07 40.29
CA THR A 71 -7.37 -16.29 40.62
C THR A 71 -7.18 -17.22 39.42
N HIS A 72 -8.12 -17.22 38.48
CA HIS A 72 -8.18 -18.15 37.36
C HIS A 72 -8.15 -17.50 35.98
N GLY A 73 -8.27 -16.16 35.88
CA GLY A 73 -8.32 -15.42 34.62
C GLY A 73 -9.75 -15.08 34.20
N GLU A 74 -9.88 -14.15 33.25
CA GLU A 74 -11.16 -13.78 32.64
C GLU A 74 -11.84 -15.03 32.05
N ASP A 75 -13.17 -15.10 32.14
CA ASP A 75 -14.03 -16.19 31.64
C ASP A 75 -13.95 -17.56 32.35
N PHE A 76 -13.18 -17.73 33.44
CA PHE A 76 -13.08 -19.02 34.14
C PHE A 76 -14.42 -19.69 34.49
N ILE A 77 -15.41 -18.89 34.92
CA ILE A 77 -16.73 -19.40 35.30
C ILE A 77 -17.55 -19.84 34.08
N MET A 78 -17.39 -19.16 32.94
CA MET A 78 -18.16 -19.42 31.71
C MET A 78 -17.46 -20.42 30.77
N ALA A 79 -16.15 -20.63 30.94
CA ALA A 79 -15.35 -21.55 30.13
C ALA A 79 -15.91 -22.99 30.00
N PRO A 80 -16.55 -23.59 31.02
CA PRO A 80 -17.17 -24.93 30.86
C PRO A 80 -18.47 -24.92 30.05
N VAL A 81 -19.14 -23.76 29.96
CA VAL A 81 -20.44 -23.59 29.28
C VAL A 81 -20.23 -23.10 27.84
N MET A 82 -19.15 -22.37 27.59
CA MET A 82 -18.71 -22.01 26.24
C MET A 82 -18.12 -23.25 25.57
N GLN A 83 -18.85 -23.80 24.60
CA GLN A 83 -18.37 -24.91 23.78
C GLN A 83 -17.00 -24.56 23.19
N LYS A 84 -16.00 -25.40 23.43
CA LYS A 84 -14.67 -25.25 22.86
C LYS A 84 -14.75 -25.64 21.38
N GLU A 85 -15.23 -24.72 20.54
CA GLU A 85 -15.11 -24.87 19.10
C GLU A 85 -13.62 -24.92 18.76
N SER A 86 -13.16 -26.04 18.18
CA SER A 86 -11.86 -26.11 17.55
C SER A 86 -11.85 -25.13 16.39
N LYS A 87 -11.19 -23.98 16.56
CA LYS A 87 -11.03 -22.99 15.49
C LYS A 87 -10.06 -23.58 14.46
N GLU A 88 -10.59 -24.30 13.48
CA GLU A 88 -9.86 -24.62 12.25
C GLU A 88 -9.37 -23.31 11.62
N LEU A 89 -8.12 -23.28 11.18
CA LEU A 89 -7.50 -22.07 10.62
C LEU A 89 -7.47 -22.12 9.09
N ASP A 90 -7.55 -20.95 8.45
CA ASP A 90 -7.34 -20.80 7.02
C ASP A 90 -5.87 -20.41 6.75
N PRO A 91 -5.05 -21.26 6.12
CA PRO A 91 -3.63 -20.97 5.91
C PRO A 91 -3.35 -19.68 5.15
N GLU A 92 -4.26 -19.24 4.27
CA GLU A 92 -4.06 -18.03 3.46
C GLU A 92 -4.24 -16.74 4.26
N ASN A 93 -5.14 -16.74 5.25
CA ASN A 93 -5.56 -15.56 6.01
C ASN A 93 -5.10 -15.53 7.47
N THR A 94 -4.42 -16.57 7.94
CA THR A 94 -3.99 -16.71 9.35
C THR A 94 -2.72 -15.90 9.64
N LEU A 95 -2.74 -15.07 10.70
CA LEU A 95 -1.54 -14.45 11.25
C LEU A 95 -0.92 -15.34 12.33
N VAL A 96 0.36 -15.66 12.18
CA VAL A 96 1.05 -16.62 13.08
C VAL A 96 0.94 -16.22 14.54
N PHE A 97 1.16 -14.94 14.86
CA PHE A 97 1.10 -14.53 16.26
C PHE A 97 -0.34 -14.44 16.76
N GLU A 98 -1.19 -13.65 16.11
CA GLU A 98 -2.53 -13.32 16.60
C GLU A 98 -3.45 -14.54 16.63
N ASP A 99 -3.40 -15.39 15.61
CA ASP A 99 -4.33 -16.51 15.45
C ASP A 99 -3.79 -17.83 16.00
N ALA A 100 -2.46 -18.02 16.12
CA ALA A 100 -1.87 -19.29 16.54
C ALA A 100 -1.04 -19.21 17.84
N VAL A 101 -0.25 -18.16 18.08
CA VAL A 101 0.59 -18.07 19.30
C VAL A 101 -0.18 -17.46 20.47
N LEU A 102 -0.85 -16.32 20.24
CA LEU A 102 -1.53 -15.56 21.29
C LEU A 102 -2.63 -16.37 22.01
N PRO A 103 -3.45 -17.22 21.33
CA PRO A 103 -4.42 -18.05 22.03
C PRO A 103 -3.78 -19.01 23.04
N ILE A 104 -2.60 -19.56 22.73
CA ILE A 104 -1.84 -20.41 23.66
C ILE A 104 -1.38 -19.58 24.87
N LEU A 105 -0.82 -18.40 24.65
CA LEU A 105 -0.38 -17.52 25.74
C LEU A 105 -1.55 -17.09 26.63
N LYS A 106 -2.71 -16.77 26.04
CA LYS A 106 -3.94 -16.47 26.78
C LYS A 106 -4.41 -17.66 27.61
N ALA A 107 -4.45 -18.85 27.01
CA ALA A 107 -4.93 -20.04 27.70
C ALA A 107 -4.01 -20.55 28.82
N LYS A 108 -2.69 -20.44 28.64
CA LYS A 108 -1.70 -21.09 29.52
C LYS A 108 -0.97 -20.12 30.45
N CYS A 109 -0.86 -18.84 30.07
CA CYS A 109 -0.01 -17.87 30.77
C CYS A 109 -0.80 -16.69 31.35
N ALA A 110 -1.88 -16.24 30.69
CA ALA A 110 -2.57 -15.02 31.09
C ALA A 110 -3.24 -15.10 32.47
N SER A 111 -3.46 -16.27 33.06
CA SER A 111 -3.97 -16.35 34.46
C SER A 111 -3.06 -15.69 35.51
N CYS A 112 -1.78 -15.44 35.17
CA CYS A 112 -0.79 -14.79 36.04
C CYS A 112 0.04 -13.69 35.36
N HIS A 113 -0.12 -13.51 34.04
CA HIS A 113 0.62 -12.55 33.22
C HIS A 113 -0.35 -11.72 32.36
N ASN A 114 -1.22 -10.96 33.02
CA ASN A 114 -2.22 -10.08 32.41
C ASN A 114 -2.16 -8.68 33.03
N SER A 115 -2.99 -7.74 32.55
CA SER A 115 -3.04 -6.35 33.03
C SER A 115 -3.43 -6.18 34.49
N ASP A 116 -4.27 -7.07 35.04
CA ASP A 116 -4.72 -7.03 36.43
C ASP A 116 -3.77 -7.80 37.37
N LYS A 117 -2.96 -8.69 36.81
CA LYS A 117 -2.04 -9.56 37.54
C LYS A 117 -0.78 -9.79 36.71
N ALA A 118 0.20 -8.92 36.92
CA ALA A 118 1.48 -8.93 36.22
C ALA A 118 2.59 -9.51 37.11
N LYS A 119 2.56 -10.82 37.38
CA LYS A 119 3.61 -11.45 38.21
C LYS A 119 4.99 -11.26 37.57
N GLY A 120 5.95 -10.75 38.35
CA GLY A 120 7.29 -10.40 37.86
C GLY A 120 7.28 -9.28 36.83
N GLY A 121 6.29 -8.38 36.87
CA GLY A 121 6.11 -7.27 35.95
C GLY A 121 5.75 -7.66 34.51
N LEU A 122 5.41 -8.93 34.26
CA LEU A 122 5.24 -9.46 32.91
C LEU A 122 3.77 -9.60 32.50
N ILE A 123 3.43 -9.09 31.32
CA ILE A 123 2.11 -9.17 30.67
C ILE A 123 2.26 -9.85 29.30
N LEU A 124 1.47 -10.89 29.04
CA LEU A 124 1.54 -11.73 27.83
C LEU A 124 0.24 -11.73 26.99
N THR A 125 -0.64 -10.76 27.23
CA THR A 125 -1.96 -10.67 26.59
C THR A 125 -1.97 -9.87 25.28
N ASP A 126 -0.89 -9.14 24.99
CA ASP A 126 -0.74 -8.32 23.78
C ASP A 126 0.74 -8.19 23.37
N SER A 127 0.97 -7.89 22.09
CA SER A 127 2.31 -7.82 21.49
C SER A 127 3.19 -6.72 22.10
N SER A 128 2.62 -5.57 22.45
CA SER A 128 3.37 -4.42 22.98
C SER A 128 3.93 -4.71 24.37
N SER A 129 3.13 -5.36 25.22
CA SER A 129 3.51 -5.81 26.55
C SER A 129 4.55 -6.92 26.52
N ILE A 130 4.42 -7.88 25.59
CA ILE A 130 5.40 -8.95 25.41
C ILE A 130 6.77 -8.39 25.04
N LEU A 131 6.81 -7.38 24.16
CA LEU A 131 8.05 -6.70 23.78
C LEU A 131 8.69 -5.91 24.93
N LYS A 132 7.87 -5.31 25.80
CA LYS A 132 8.34 -4.59 26.99
C LYS A 132 9.07 -5.52 27.97
N GLY A 133 8.61 -6.77 28.09
CA GLY A 133 9.19 -7.73 29.02
C GLY A 133 8.77 -7.51 30.47
N GLY A 134 9.40 -8.24 31.39
CA GLY A 134 9.14 -8.15 32.82
C GLY A 134 10.38 -7.69 33.60
N GLU A 135 10.35 -7.85 34.91
CA GLU A 135 11.45 -7.50 35.83
C GLU A 135 12.76 -8.26 35.51
N ASN A 136 12.64 -9.45 34.93
CA ASN A 136 13.78 -10.26 34.50
C ASN A 136 14.24 -9.94 33.05
N GLY A 137 13.76 -8.83 32.47
CA GLY A 137 14.09 -8.40 31.12
C GLY A 137 13.16 -8.99 30.04
N LYS A 138 13.71 -9.13 28.83
CA LYS A 138 12.95 -9.56 27.65
C LYS A 138 12.48 -11.00 27.76
N VAL A 139 11.24 -11.26 27.36
CA VAL A 139 10.62 -12.59 27.39
C VAL A 139 11.34 -13.58 26.49
N PHE A 140 11.77 -13.11 25.32
CA PHE A 140 12.49 -13.90 24.34
C PHE A 140 13.51 -13.05 23.58
N THR A 141 14.47 -13.73 22.96
CA THR A 141 15.44 -13.15 22.04
C THR A 141 15.11 -13.63 20.63
N ALA A 142 14.77 -12.70 19.74
CA ALA A 142 14.43 -13.00 18.35
C ALA A 142 15.54 -13.82 17.67
N GLY A 143 15.18 -14.93 17.04
CA GLY A 143 16.13 -15.81 16.35
C GLY A 143 16.89 -16.78 17.24
N ASN A 144 16.65 -16.77 18.57
CA ASN A 144 17.30 -17.69 19.49
C ASN A 144 16.30 -18.25 20.52
N ALA A 145 15.59 -19.30 20.12
CA ALA A 145 14.56 -19.90 20.97
C ALA A 145 15.13 -20.58 22.22
N LEU A 146 16.29 -21.25 22.11
CA LEU A 146 16.83 -22.06 23.20
C LEU A 146 17.37 -21.22 24.36
N THR A 147 17.86 -20.01 24.09
CA THR A 147 18.34 -19.09 25.15
C THR A 147 17.28 -18.06 25.56
N SER A 148 16.05 -18.21 25.10
CA SER A 148 14.96 -17.31 25.44
C SER A 148 14.33 -17.70 26.79
N LEU A 149 14.20 -16.73 27.71
CA LEU A 149 13.67 -16.94 29.06
C LEU A 149 12.31 -17.65 29.08
N MET A 150 11.43 -17.36 28.12
CA MET A 150 10.15 -18.06 27.99
C MET A 150 10.34 -19.57 27.83
N ILE A 151 11.19 -19.99 26.89
CA ILE A 151 11.41 -21.41 26.59
C ILE A 151 12.15 -22.09 27.73
N GLU A 152 13.15 -21.43 28.31
CA GLU A 152 13.87 -21.92 29.49
C GLU A 152 12.89 -22.26 30.62
N ARG A 153 12.03 -21.31 31.01
CA ARG A 153 11.03 -21.51 32.07
C ARG A 153 9.98 -22.56 31.73
N ILE A 154 9.63 -22.72 30.46
CA ILE A 154 8.71 -23.76 29.99
C ILE A 154 9.34 -25.16 30.14
N MET A 155 10.65 -25.27 29.93
CA MET A 155 11.36 -26.56 29.91
C MET A 155 11.90 -27.02 31.26
N LEU A 156 11.79 -26.22 32.32
CA LEU A 156 12.16 -26.63 33.68
C LEU A 156 11.34 -27.86 34.15
N ASP A 157 11.85 -28.54 35.17
CA ASP A 157 11.12 -29.61 35.85
C ASP A 157 9.82 -29.06 36.48
N ILE A 158 8.76 -29.89 36.54
CA ILE A 158 7.45 -29.49 37.07
C ILE A 158 7.50 -29.09 38.56
N GLU A 159 8.48 -29.59 39.31
CA GLU A 159 8.68 -29.25 40.72
C GLU A 159 9.57 -28.00 40.91
N HIS A 160 10.14 -27.44 39.84
CA HIS A 160 11.02 -26.27 39.94
C HIS A 160 10.23 -24.97 40.19
N GLU A 161 10.70 -24.13 41.13
CA GLU A 161 10.00 -22.90 41.55
C GLU A 161 9.73 -21.92 40.39
N HIS A 162 10.67 -21.81 39.45
CA HIS A 162 10.54 -20.94 38.28
C HIS A 162 9.86 -21.58 37.06
N LYS A 163 9.33 -22.81 37.19
CA LYS A 163 8.58 -23.46 36.11
C LYS A 163 7.36 -22.64 35.73
N MET A 164 7.18 -22.43 34.43
CA MET A 164 5.98 -21.82 33.88
C MET A 164 5.34 -22.75 32.83
N PRO A 165 4.00 -22.94 32.85
CA PRO A 165 3.08 -22.64 33.94
C PRO A 165 3.40 -23.48 35.20
N PRO A 166 3.13 -22.98 36.41
CA PRO A 166 3.44 -23.69 37.65
C PRO A 166 2.59 -24.95 37.83
N LYS A 167 3.02 -25.83 38.74
CA LYS A 167 2.28 -27.03 39.12
C LYS A 167 0.81 -26.71 39.47
N GLY A 168 -0.12 -27.51 38.93
CA GLY A 168 -1.57 -27.31 39.10
C GLY A 168 -2.22 -26.32 38.13
N LYS A 169 -1.45 -25.70 37.22
CA LYS A 169 -1.99 -24.91 36.09
C LYS A 169 -1.91 -25.69 34.77
N PRO A 170 -2.77 -25.39 33.78
CA PRO A 170 -2.75 -26.05 32.47
C PRO A 170 -1.37 -25.98 31.82
N GLN A 171 -0.75 -27.14 31.58
CA GLN A 171 0.56 -27.23 30.94
C GLN A 171 0.45 -27.15 29.42
N LEU A 172 1.57 -26.82 28.75
CA LEU A 172 1.65 -26.84 27.29
C LEU A 172 1.81 -28.28 26.77
N SER A 173 1.21 -28.57 25.62
CA SER A 173 1.48 -29.80 24.87
C SER A 173 2.82 -29.72 24.13
N ILE A 174 3.30 -30.85 23.62
CA ILE A 174 4.55 -30.92 22.85
C ILE A 174 4.48 -30.00 21.62
N ASP A 175 3.36 -30.00 20.91
CA ASP A 175 3.14 -29.17 19.72
C ASP A 175 3.03 -27.68 20.06
N GLU A 176 2.36 -27.33 21.16
CA GLU A 176 2.28 -25.94 21.64
C GLU A 176 3.69 -25.41 21.97
N VAL A 177 4.56 -26.23 22.60
CA VAL A 177 5.96 -25.87 22.85
C VAL A 177 6.75 -25.74 21.55
N ALA A 178 6.54 -26.64 20.58
CA ALA A 178 7.20 -26.60 19.28
C ALA A 178 6.81 -25.34 18.49
N LEU A 179 5.55 -24.93 18.52
CA LEU A 179 5.07 -23.70 17.90
C LEU A 179 5.74 -22.47 18.52
N LEU A 180 5.75 -22.35 19.86
CA LEU A 180 6.38 -21.22 20.54
C LEU A 180 7.88 -21.13 20.24
N LYS A 181 8.59 -22.26 20.26
CA LYS A 181 10.01 -22.32 19.89
C LYS A 181 10.23 -21.86 18.45
N SER A 182 9.44 -22.38 17.52
CA SER A 182 9.60 -22.07 16.09
C SER A 182 9.29 -20.61 15.79
N TRP A 183 8.26 -20.04 16.42
CA TRP A 183 7.92 -18.62 16.29
C TRP A 183 9.05 -17.70 16.80
N ILE A 184 9.64 -18.01 17.97
CA ILE A 184 10.79 -17.24 18.48
C ILE A 184 12.00 -17.39 17.53
N GLN A 185 12.24 -18.61 17.05
CA GLN A 185 13.34 -18.92 16.13
C GLN A 185 13.20 -18.21 14.78
N SER A 186 11.97 -18.01 14.29
CA SER A 186 11.68 -17.25 13.07
C SER A 186 11.74 -15.72 13.27
N GLY A 187 12.16 -15.26 14.45
CA GLY A 187 12.34 -13.84 14.77
C GLY A 187 11.27 -13.23 15.67
N GLY A 188 10.26 -14.00 16.10
CA GLY A 188 9.25 -13.55 17.07
C GLY A 188 8.44 -12.32 16.63
N LYS A 189 8.15 -12.22 15.33
CA LYS A 189 7.37 -11.11 14.75
C LYS A 189 5.87 -11.32 14.96
N PHE A 190 5.11 -10.21 15.02
CA PHE A 190 3.68 -10.21 15.38
C PHE A 190 2.74 -10.12 14.16
N ASP A 191 3.25 -9.75 12.99
CA ASP A 191 2.50 -9.39 11.79
C ASP A 191 2.81 -10.31 10.59
N VAL A 192 3.24 -11.55 10.86
CA VAL A 192 3.64 -12.50 9.83
C VAL A 192 2.49 -13.44 9.47
N PRO A 193 2.09 -13.53 8.19
CA PRO A 193 1.09 -14.50 7.75
C PRO A 193 1.65 -15.91 7.71
N LEU A 194 0.84 -16.91 8.03
CA LEU A 194 1.23 -18.34 8.02
C LEU A 194 1.66 -18.79 6.61
N SER A 195 1.01 -18.26 5.58
CA SER A 195 1.34 -18.50 4.16
C SER A 195 2.75 -18.08 3.74
N SER A 196 3.48 -17.32 4.57
CA SER A 196 4.89 -17.00 4.33
C SER A 196 5.86 -18.14 4.67
N PHE A 197 5.41 -19.16 5.39
CA PHE A 197 6.21 -20.33 5.74
C PHE A 197 5.97 -21.47 4.74
N ALA A 198 7.02 -22.24 4.46
CA ALA A 198 6.89 -23.45 3.64
C ALA A 198 6.03 -24.48 4.38
N VAL A 199 5.30 -25.32 3.63
CA VAL A 199 4.41 -26.34 4.22
C VAL A 199 5.18 -27.28 5.15
N GLN A 200 6.40 -27.66 4.81
CA GLN A 200 7.26 -28.51 5.63
C GLN A 200 7.91 -27.81 6.84
N ASP A 201 7.73 -26.49 6.99
CA ASP A 201 8.29 -25.74 8.11
C ASP A 201 7.70 -26.23 9.44
N THR A 202 8.54 -26.36 10.47
CA THR A 202 8.13 -26.83 11.80
C THR A 202 7.04 -25.95 12.41
N LEU A 203 7.09 -24.64 12.16
CA LEU A 203 6.04 -23.71 12.58
C LEU A 203 4.72 -24.06 11.91
N TYR A 204 4.72 -24.22 10.58
CA TYR A 204 3.53 -24.53 9.80
C TYR A 204 2.90 -25.85 10.25
N GLN A 205 3.71 -26.89 10.43
CA GLN A 205 3.24 -28.20 10.90
C GLN A 205 2.70 -28.15 12.33
N SER A 206 3.33 -27.36 13.22
CA SER A 206 2.84 -27.20 14.59
C SER A 206 1.46 -26.50 14.61
N VAL A 207 1.26 -25.47 13.78
CA VAL A 207 -0.06 -24.82 13.64
C VAL A 207 -1.10 -25.81 13.11
N LYS A 208 -0.76 -26.58 12.06
CA LYS A 208 -1.65 -27.61 11.51
C LYS A 208 -2.03 -28.67 12.55
N SER A 209 -1.09 -29.12 13.36
CA SER A 209 -1.33 -30.13 14.41
C SER A 209 -2.25 -29.60 15.51
N ILE A 210 -2.05 -28.37 15.95
CA ILE A 210 -2.80 -27.77 17.07
C ILE A 210 -4.23 -27.39 16.66
N TYR A 211 -4.40 -26.80 15.48
CA TYR A 211 -5.65 -26.16 15.09
C TYR A 211 -6.40 -26.88 13.96
N GLY A 212 -5.71 -27.68 13.14
CA GLY A 212 -6.25 -28.16 11.86
C GLY A 212 -6.42 -27.03 10.84
N PHE A 213 -6.63 -27.40 9.58
CA PHE A 213 -6.96 -26.44 8.52
C PHE A 213 -8.31 -26.74 7.90
N ILE A 214 -9.06 -25.68 7.64
CA ILE A 214 -10.37 -25.75 7.01
C ILE A 214 -10.21 -26.45 5.65
N GLY A 215 -10.92 -27.56 5.47
CA GLY A 215 -11.00 -28.26 4.18
C GLY A 215 -9.85 -29.24 3.86
N ALA A 216 -9.07 -29.69 4.85
CA ALA A 216 -8.16 -30.83 4.65
C ALA A 216 -8.95 -32.11 4.39
N GLU A 217 -9.16 -32.44 3.12
CA GLU A 217 -9.98 -33.60 2.74
C GLU A 217 -9.22 -34.91 3.00
N THR A 218 -9.92 -35.88 3.60
CA THR A 218 -9.41 -37.24 3.75
C THR A 218 -9.69 -38.06 2.48
N TYR A 219 -8.83 -39.05 2.24
CA TYR A 219 -8.89 -39.96 1.10
C TYR A 219 -8.91 -41.39 1.62
N ASP A 220 -9.84 -42.20 1.11
CA ASP A 220 -10.14 -43.56 1.56
C ASP A 220 -9.53 -44.65 0.66
N PHE A 221 -8.76 -44.26 -0.36
CA PHE A 221 -8.05 -45.15 -1.26
C PHE A 221 -6.56 -45.24 -0.93
N ALA A 222 -5.93 -46.35 -1.32
CA ALA A 222 -4.50 -46.57 -1.11
C ALA A 222 -3.64 -45.70 -2.05
N SER A 223 -2.42 -45.36 -1.60
CA SER A 223 -1.41 -44.67 -2.41
C SER A 223 -1.00 -45.50 -3.62
N ALA A 224 -0.72 -44.82 -4.74
CA ALA A 224 -0.16 -45.47 -5.93
C ALA A 224 1.30 -45.88 -5.67
N ASP A 225 1.77 -46.87 -6.43
CA ASP A 225 3.17 -47.31 -6.41
C ASP A 225 4.11 -46.17 -6.87
N GLU A 226 5.09 -45.82 -6.03
CA GLU A 226 6.06 -44.76 -6.31
C GLU A 226 6.85 -45.01 -7.61
N SER A 227 7.11 -46.27 -7.96
CA SER A 227 7.82 -46.64 -9.19
C SER A 227 6.98 -46.36 -10.43
N GLU A 228 5.66 -46.57 -10.37
CA GLU A 228 4.75 -46.21 -11.47
C GLU A 228 4.59 -44.70 -11.58
N ILE A 229 4.49 -43.97 -10.46
CA ILE A 229 4.50 -42.49 -10.48
C ILE A 229 5.79 -41.98 -11.16
N LYS A 230 6.95 -42.54 -10.81
CA LYS A 230 8.25 -42.15 -11.38
C LYS A 230 8.33 -42.43 -12.88
N LYS A 231 7.78 -43.56 -13.33
CA LYS A 231 7.74 -43.95 -14.75
C LYS A 231 6.79 -43.08 -15.57
N LEU A 232 5.66 -42.66 -14.99
CA LEU A 232 4.68 -41.80 -15.65
C LEU A 232 5.13 -40.33 -15.68
N ASN A 233 6.02 -39.91 -14.79
CA ASN A 233 6.60 -38.57 -14.83
C ASN A 233 7.49 -38.36 -16.07
N THR A 234 7.32 -37.23 -16.74
CA THR A 234 8.11 -36.83 -17.92
C THR A 234 8.44 -35.34 -17.86
N ALA A 235 9.24 -34.83 -18.81
CA ALA A 235 9.51 -33.40 -18.92
C ALA A 235 8.25 -32.53 -19.16
N TYR A 236 7.14 -33.14 -19.57
CA TYR A 236 5.88 -32.47 -19.93
C TYR A 236 4.68 -32.93 -19.09
N ARG A 237 4.91 -33.81 -18.10
CA ARG A 237 3.89 -34.33 -17.21
C ARG A 237 4.48 -34.52 -15.81
N ILE A 238 3.95 -33.77 -14.84
CA ILE A 238 4.34 -33.85 -13.43
C ILE A 238 3.19 -34.46 -12.64
N ILE A 239 3.47 -35.53 -11.90
CA ILE A 239 2.55 -36.25 -11.02
C ILE A 239 3.14 -36.22 -9.62
N THR A 240 2.41 -35.63 -8.68
CA THR A 240 2.84 -35.45 -7.29
C THR A 240 1.69 -35.67 -6.32
N PRO A 241 1.94 -36.20 -5.11
CA PRO A 241 0.96 -36.18 -4.02
C PRO A 241 0.52 -34.74 -3.70
N LEU A 242 -0.75 -34.55 -3.34
CA LEU A 242 -1.27 -33.25 -2.91
C LEU A 242 -0.59 -32.72 -1.64
N ASP A 243 -0.19 -33.63 -0.75
CA ASP A 243 0.52 -33.36 0.49
C ASP A 243 1.48 -34.52 0.81
N ALA A 244 2.45 -34.29 1.69
CA ALA A 244 3.32 -35.36 2.18
C ALA A 244 2.50 -36.49 2.84
N GLY A 245 2.62 -37.71 2.30
CA GLY A 245 1.88 -38.89 2.77
C GLY A 245 0.44 -38.99 2.26
N SER A 246 -0.03 -38.05 1.42
CA SER A 246 -1.36 -38.13 0.81
C SER A 246 -1.39 -39.20 -0.29
N PRO A 247 -2.42 -40.08 -0.32
CA PRO A 247 -2.60 -41.01 -1.43
C PRO A 247 -3.12 -40.30 -2.69
N ALA A 248 -3.61 -39.06 -2.57
CA ALA A 248 -4.20 -38.30 -3.66
C ALA A 248 -3.15 -37.58 -4.50
N LEU A 249 -3.28 -37.71 -5.82
CA LEU A 249 -2.35 -37.20 -6.82
C LEU A 249 -2.90 -35.97 -7.55
N ASP A 250 -2.00 -35.01 -7.76
CA ASP A 250 -2.13 -33.90 -8.69
C ASP A 250 -1.32 -34.20 -9.96
N VAL A 251 -1.94 -33.98 -11.11
CA VAL A 251 -1.35 -34.25 -12.43
C VAL A 251 -1.35 -32.98 -13.25
N ASN A 252 -0.16 -32.48 -13.57
CA ASN A 252 0.03 -31.27 -14.37
C ASN A 252 0.65 -31.60 -15.73
N PHE A 253 0.00 -31.15 -16.81
CA PHE A 253 0.52 -31.23 -18.18
C PHE A 253 1.08 -29.89 -18.66
N TYR A 254 2.16 -29.96 -19.42
CA TYR A 254 2.84 -28.80 -20.01
C TYR A 254 3.19 -29.07 -21.47
N GLY A 255 3.45 -28.02 -22.24
CA GLY A 255 3.92 -28.15 -23.62
C GLY A 255 2.87 -28.75 -24.56
N LYS A 256 1.97 -27.90 -25.08
CA LYS A 256 0.84 -28.28 -25.95
C LYS A 256 1.21 -29.21 -27.11
N ASP A 257 2.42 -29.07 -27.67
CA ASP A 257 2.87 -29.81 -28.85
C ASP A 257 3.22 -31.27 -28.52
N PHE A 258 3.39 -31.60 -27.24
CA PHE A 258 3.70 -32.95 -26.74
C PHE A 258 2.47 -33.66 -26.16
N PHE A 259 1.31 -33.00 -26.14
CA PHE A 259 0.06 -33.59 -25.66
C PHE A 259 -0.63 -34.39 -26.77
N THR A 260 -0.64 -35.71 -26.63
CA THR A 260 -1.16 -36.66 -27.62
C THR A 260 -2.48 -37.28 -27.16
N ASP A 261 -3.09 -38.14 -27.97
CA ASP A 261 -4.27 -38.94 -27.63
C ASP A 261 -4.00 -39.97 -26.53
N LYS A 262 -2.73 -40.36 -26.35
CA LYS A 262 -2.29 -41.29 -25.30
C LYS A 262 -1.99 -40.63 -23.96
N SER A 263 -1.83 -39.30 -23.93
CA SER A 263 -1.32 -38.58 -22.75
C SER A 263 -2.14 -38.81 -21.49
N LEU A 264 -3.47 -38.86 -21.59
CA LEU A 264 -4.35 -39.20 -20.48
C LEU A 264 -4.56 -40.72 -20.32
N GLU A 265 -4.53 -41.48 -21.41
CA GLU A 265 -4.72 -42.94 -21.35
C GLU A 265 -3.59 -43.64 -20.57
N GLU A 266 -2.36 -43.14 -20.68
CA GLU A 266 -1.21 -43.62 -19.93
C GLU A 266 -1.38 -43.54 -18.40
N LEU A 267 -2.27 -42.67 -17.91
CA LEU A 267 -2.54 -42.50 -16.48
C LEU A 267 -3.48 -43.55 -15.89
N GLN A 268 -4.01 -44.46 -16.72
CA GLN A 268 -4.95 -45.49 -16.27
C GLN A 268 -4.45 -46.34 -15.08
N PRO A 269 -3.16 -46.68 -14.93
CA PRO A 269 -2.66 -47.43 -13.77
C PRO A 269 -2.83 -46.72 -12.42
N ILE A 270 -2.95 -45.38 -12.41
CA ILE A 270 -3.09 -44.57 -11.19
C ILE A 270 -4.44 -43.81 -11.15
N ALA A 271 -5.41 -44.23 -11.96
CA ALA A 271 -6.68 -43.54 -12.15
C ALA A 271 -7.50 -43.35 -10.86
N GLU A 272 -7.35 -44.27 -9.90
CA GLU A 272 -8.02 -44.19 -8.59
C GLU A 272 -7.45 -43.05 -7.73
N GLN A 273 -6.16 -42.78 -7.82
CA GLN A 273 -5.47 -41.79 -6.99
C GLN A 273 -5.54 -40.37 -7.54
N ILE A 274 -5.93 -40.19 -8.81
CA ILE A 274 -5.99 -38.87 -9.45
C ILE A 274 -7.16 -38.05 -8.89
N VAL A 275 -6.82 -36.94 -8.23
CA VAL A 275 -7.76 -36.01 -7.59
C VAL A 275 -7.73 -34.62 -8.22
N SER A 276 -6.58 -34.22 -8.76
CA SER A 276 -6.42 -32.95 -9.47
C SER A 276 -5.75 -33.16 -10.81
N VAL A 277 -6.29 -32.52 -11.85
CA VAL A 277 -5.75 -32.58 -13.21
C VAL A 277 -5.72 -31.18 -13.82
N ASN A 278 -4.54 -30.77 -14.25
CA ASN A 278 -4.31 -29.51 -14.94
C ASN A 278 -3.98 -29.72 -16.42
N LEU A 279 -4.90 -29.26 -17.26
CA LEU A 279 -4.86 -29.34 -18.72
C LEU A 279 -4.91 -27.95 -19.35
N SER A 280 -4.50 -26.93 -18.61
CA SER A 280 -4.46 -25.55 -19.11
C SER A 280 -3.65 -25.47 -20.40
N SER A 281 -4.26 -24.86 -21.43
CA SER A 281 -3.70 -24.66 -22.77
C SER A 281 -3.34 -25.94 -23.53
N MET A 282 -3.83 -27.11 -23.09
CA MET A 282 -3.64 -28.38 -23.80
C MET A 282 -4.69 -28.52 -24.94
N PRO A 283 -4.33 -29.16 -26.06
CA PRO A 283 -5.23 -29.40 -27.19
C PRO A 283 -6.17 -30.58 -26.91
N ILE A 284 -7.08 -30.40 -25.94
CA ILE A 284 -8.04 -31.43 -25.50
C ILE A 284 -8.99 -31.82 -26.65
N ARG A 285 -9.17 -33.13 -26.82
CA ARG A 285 -10.03 -33.78 -27.82
C ARG A 285 -11.24 -34.42 -27.13
N LYS A 286 -12.21 -34.86 -27.93
CA LYS A 286 -13.41 -35.56 -27.42
C LYS A 286 -13.06 -36.86 -26.69
N GLU A 287 -12.03 -37.57 -27.16
CA GLU A 287 -11.55 -38.82 -26.58
C GLU A 287 -10.94 -38.59 -25.18
N ASP A 288 -10.25 -37.46 -25.00
CA ASP A 288 -9.66 -37.06 -23.71
C ASP A 288 -10.75 -36.87 -22.63
N ILE A 289 -11.91 -36.32 -23.01
CA ILE A 289 -13.08 -36.19 -22.11
C ILE A 289 -13.60 -37.55 -21.66
N GLN A 290 -13.57 -38.56 -22.54
CA GLN A 290 -13.97 -39.93 -22.18
C GLN A 290 -12.98 -40.56 -21.20
N THR A 291 -11.69 -40.28 -21.37
CA THR A 291 -10.66 -40.76 -20.44
C THR A 291 -10.77 -40.08 -19.08
N LEU A 292 -11.06 -38.77 -19.02
CA LEU A 292 -11.28 -38.05 -17.75
C LEU A 292 -12.39 -38.70 -16.90
N LYS A 293 -13.45 -39.24 -17.52
CA LYS A 293 -14.53 -39.96 -16.80
C LYS A 293 -14.07 -41.22 -16.05
N LYS A 294 -12.90 -41.76 -16.38
CA LYS A 294 -12.31 -42.92 -15.69
C LYS A 294 -11.68 -42.51 -14.35
N PHE A 295 -11.33 -41.24 -14.16
CA PHE A 295 -10.78 -40.71 -12.90
C PHE A 295 -11.89 -40.41 -11.90
N LYS A 296 -12.42 -41.46 -11.26
CA LYS A 296 -13.61 -41.37 -10.39
C LYS A 296 -13.41 -40.47 -9.16
N ASN A 297 -12.16 -40.28 -8.74
CA ASN A 297 -11.81 -39.43 -7.60
C ASN A 297 -11.39 -38.01 -8.01
N LEU A 298 -11.54 -37.62 -9.27
CA LEU A 298 -11.23 -36.27 -9.74
C LEU A 298 -12.13 -35.23 -9.07
N ARG A 299 -11.51 -34.30 -8.33
CA ARG A 299 -12.14 -33.20 -7.58
C ARG A 299 -11.83 -31.83 -8.19
N ILE A 300 -10.65 -31.66 -8.76
CA ILE A 300 -10.19 -30.38 -9.34
C ILE A 300 -9.80 -30.61 -10.79
N LEU A 301 -10.36 -29.80 -11.70
CA LEU A 301 -10.07 -29.88 -13.13
C LEU A 301 -9.81 -28.49 -13.70
N ASN A 302 -8.63 -28.29 -14.29
CA ASN A 302 -8.29 -27.03 -14.96
C ASN A 302 -8.26 -27.23 -16.48
N LEU A 303 -9.14 -26.52 -17.19
CA LEU A 303 -9.30 -26.55 -18.65
C LEU A 303 -9.09 -25.16 -19.28
N ASN A 304 -8.33 -24.30 -18.59
CA ASN A 304 -8.13 -22.92 -19.03
C ASN A 304 -7.54 -22.86 -20.44
N ASN A 305 -7.98 -21.91 -21.24
CA ASN A 305 -7.53 -21.69 -22.63
C ASN A 305 -7.61 -22.95 -23.52
N SER A 306 -8.47 -23.91 -23.17
CA SER A 306 -8.76 -25.06 -24.03
C SER A 306 -9.85 -24.72 -25.06
N LYS A 307 -9.99 -25.56 -26.08
CA LYS A 307 -11.02 -25.43 -27.11
C LYS A 307 -12.32 -26.17 -26.74
N ILE A 308 -12.57 -26.39 -25.44
CA ILE A 308 -13.73 -27.15 -24.99
C ILE A 308 -15.06 -26.47 -25.39
N THR A 309 -15.98 -27.28 -25.91
CA THR A 309 -17.32 -26.88 -26.33
C THR A 309 -18.36 -27.10 -25.21
N ASN A 310 -19.54 -26.48 -25.34
CA ASN A 310 -20.65 -26.70 -24.40
C ASN A 310 -21.11 -28.17 -24.35
N GLU A 311 -20.98 -28.90 -25.46
CA GLU A 311 -21.33 -30.32 -25.57
C GLU A 311 -20.33 -31.20 -24.81
N GLU A 312 -19.03 -30.95 -24.97
CA GLU A 312 -17.96 -31.64 -24.24
C GLU A 312 -18.02 -31.33 -22.74
N LEU A 313 -18.30 -30.08 -22.37
CA LEU A 313 -18.49 -29.69 -20.97
C LEU A 313 -19.64 -30.47 -20.32
N THR A 314 -20.75 -30.65 -21.04
CA THR A 314 -21.91 -31.41 -20.55
C THR A 314 -21.55 -32.88 -20.28
N GLN A 315 -20.59 -33.45 -21.01
CA GLN A 315 -20.15 -34.82 -20.79
C GLN A 315 -19.38 -35.00 -19.47
N LEU A 316 -18.86 -33.93 -18.86
CA LEU A 316 -18.17 -34.00 -17.56
C LEU A 316 -19.13 -34.19 -16.37
N ASN A 317 -20.44 -34.14 -16.60
CA ASN A 317 -21.46 -34.35 -15.56
C ASN A 317 -21.37 -35.74 -14.87
N ASP A 318 -20.72 -36.71 -15.51
CA ASP A 318 -20.55 -38.06 -14.97
C ASP A 318 -19.39 -38.20 -13.97
N LEU A 319 -18.68 -37.10 -13.65
CA LEU A 319 -17.63 -37.09 -12.63
C LEU A 319 -18.25 -36.95 -11.23
N PRO A 320 -18.28 -38.02 -10.41
CA PRO A 320 -19.08 -38.07 -9.18
C PRO A 320 -18.49 -37.21 -8.05
N ASN A 321 -17.23 -36.81 -8.17
CA ASN A 321 -16.47 -36.13 -7.13
C ASN A 321 -15.97 -34.73 -7.53
N LEU A 322 -16.32 -34.23 -8.72
CA LEU A 322 -15.85 -32.93 -9.20
C LEU A 322 -16.40 -31.79 -8.32
N LYS A 323 -15.49 -31.03 -7.72
CA LYS A 323 -15.79 -29.91 -6.79
C LYS A 323 -15.42 -28.57 -7.40
N SER A 324 -14.30 -28.50 -8.10
CA SER A 324 -13.82 -27.27 -8.72
C SER A 324 -13.40 -27.48 -10.16
N ILE A 325 -13.78 -26.52 -11.01
CA ILE A 325 -13.41 -26.50 -12.42
C ILE A 325 -13.03 -25.10 -12.87
N SER A 326 -11.92 -25.00 -13.59
CA SER A 326 -11.43 -23.75 -14.18
C SER A 326 -11.66 -23.78 -15.69
N LEU A 327 -12.37 -22.77 -16.20
CA LEU A 327 -12.77 -22.63 -17.60
C LEU A 327 -12.35 -21.25 -18.15
N ILE A 328 -11.31 -20.66 -17.60
CA ILE A 328 -10.82 -19.32 -17.95
C ILE A 328 -10.38 -19.32 -19.42
N GLY A 329 -10.75 -18.30 -20.19
CA GLY A 329 -10.32 -18.16 -21.59
C GLY A 329 -10.96 -19.16 -22.56
N THR A 330 -12.03 -19.85 -22.16
CA THR A 330 -12.78 -20.79 -23.00
C THR A 330 -14.00 -20.13 -23.66
N GLN A 331 -14.58 -20.77 -24.67
CA GLN A 331 -15.74 -20.26 -25.43
C GLN A 331 -17.09 -20.77 -24.88
N ILE A 332 -17.15 -21.11 -23.59
CA ILE A 332 -18.38 -21.58 -22.95
C ILE A 332 -19.43 -20.47 -22.87
N THR A 333 -20.71 -20.85 -22.95
CA THR A 333 -21.84 -19.94 -22.83
C THR A 333 -22.64 -20.21 -21.56
N LYS A 334 -23.63 -19.36 -21.28
CA LYS A 334 -24.55 -19.50 -20.14
C LYS A 334 -25.19 -20.89 -20.09
N ASP A 335 -25.62 -21.41 -21.23
CA ASP A 335 -26.30 -22.70 -21.34
C ASP A 335 -25.37 -23.87 -20.98
N GLY A 336 -24.12 -23.83 -21.44
CA GLY A 336 -23.12 -24.84 -21.09
C GLY A 336 -22.78 -24.81 -19.61
N LEU A 337 -22.55 -23.61 -19.06
CA LEU A 337 -22.23 -23.46 -17.64
C LEU A 337 -23.41 -23.88 -16.73
N SER A 338 -24.65 -23.49 -17.06
CA SER A 338 -25.84 -23.86 -16.27
C SER A 338 -25.99 -25.38 -16.12
N LYS A 339 -25.68 -26.17 -17.15
CA LYS A 339 -25.71 -27.64 -17.07
C LYS A 339 -24.66 -28.19 -16.11
N LEU A 340 -23.44 -27.65 -16.13
CA LEU A 340 -22.36 -28.04 -15.22
C LEU A 340 -22.68 -27.69 -13.76
N LEU A 341 -23.31 -26.53 -13.52
CA LEU A 341 -23.68 -26.07 -12.18
C LEU A 341 -24.76 -26.93 -11.50
N LYS A 342 -25.47 -27.77 -12.26
CA LYS A 342 -26.44 -28.74 -11.70
C LYS A 342 -25.78 -29.97 -11.07
N MET A 343 -24.45 -30.13 -11.23
CA MET A 343 -23.73 -31.25 -10.63
C MET A 343 -23.75 -31.16 -9.09
N PRO A 344 -23.99 -32.27 -8.38
CA PRO A 344 -24.28 -32.24 -6.94
C PRO A 344 -23.10 -31.80 -6.06
N LYS A 345 -21.85 -31.99 -6.52
CA LYS A 345 -20.64 -31.69 -5.75
C LYS A 345 -19.85 -30.47 -6.22
N VAL A 346 -20.20 -29.85 -7.34
CA VAL A 346 -19.53 -28.63 -7.80
C VAL A 346 -19.81 -27.49 -6.83
N ARG A 347 -18.76 -26.80 -6.38
CA ARG A 347 -18.83 -25.68 -5.43
C ARG A 347 -18.07 -24.44 -5.89
N LYS A 348 -17.11 -24.58 -6.82
CA LYS A 348 -16.30 -23.46 -7.28
C LYS A 348 -16.03 -23.55 -8.78
N VAL A 349 -16.39 -22.52 -9.54
CA VAL A 349 -16.13 -22.45 -10.97
C VAL A 349 -15.44 -21.14 -11.31
N PHE A 350 -14.40 -21.18 -12.13
CA PHE A 350 -13.72 -19.98 -12.65
C PHE A 350 -14.05 -19.77 -14.13
N VAL A 351 -14.56 -18.60 -14.49
CA VAL A 351 -15.09 -18.30 -15.84
C VAL A 351 -14.56 -16.98 -16.42
N TRP A 352 -13.36 -16.60 -16.00
CA TRP A 352 -12.75 -15.37 -16.48
C TRP A 352 -12.47 -15.41 -17.99
N ASN A 353 -12.62 -14.27 -18.67
CA ASN A 353 -12.37 -14.16 -20.12
C ASN A 353 -13.12 -15.22 -20.97
N THR A 354 -14.39 -15.49 -20.64
CA THR A 354 -15.27 -16.38 -21.42
C THR A 354 -16.28 -15.59 -22.24
N ALA A 355 -17.12 -16.26 -23.03
CA ALA A 355 -18.20 -15.61 -23.78
C ALA A 355 -19.39 -15.15 -22.90
N LEU A 356 -19.32 -15.36 -21.57
CA LEU A 356 -20.35 -14.97 -20.61
C LEU A 356 -20.37 -13.45 -20.38
N LYS A 357 -21.56 -12.87 -20.40
CA LYS A 357 -21.78 -11.46 -20.04
C LYS A 357 -21.93 -11.30 -18.52
N PRO A 358 -21.58 -10.13 -17.94
CA PRO A 358 -21.75 -9.88 -16.50
C PRO A 358 -23.16 -10.17 -15.97
N ALA A 359 -24.20 -9.75 -16.71
CA ALA A 359 -25.60 -10.00 -16.33
C ALA A 359 -25.96 -11.50 -16.32
N GLU A 360 -25.33 -12.30 -17.17
CA GLU A 360 -25.54 -13.75 -17.21
C GLU A 360 -24.88 -14.43 -16.01
N ILE A 361 -23.68 -13.98 -15.64
CA ILE A 361 -22.96 -14.46 -14.45
C ILE A 361 -23.76 -14.12 -13.19
N GLU A 362 -24.27 -12.89 -13.08
CA GLU A 362 -25.13 -12.48 -11.96
C GLU A 362 -26.41 -13.33 -11.87
N ALA A 363 -27.02 -13.64 -13.01
CA ALA A 363 -28.19 -14.52 -13.05
C ALA A 363 -27.85 -15.95 -12.60
N LEU A 364 -26.74 -16.52 -13.07
CA LEU A 364 -26.28 -17.85 -12.67
C LEU A 364 -25.91 -17.90 -11.18
N GLN A 365 -25.27 -16.85 -10.65
CA GLN A 365 -24.91 -16.78 -9.23
C GLN A 365 -26.14 -16.72 -8.32
N LYS A 366 -27.23 -16.08 -8.79
CA LYS A 366 -28.53 -16.09 -8.10
C LYS A 366 -29.24 -17.45 -8.18
N GLU A 367 -29.14 -18.13 -9.32
CA GLU A 367 -29.74 -19.46 -9.52
C GLU A 367 -29.01 -20.54 -8.69
N PHE A 368 -27.69 -20.43 -8.54
CA PHE A 368 -26.84 -21.38 -7.81
C PHE A 368 -26.09 -20.71 -6.65
N PRO A 369 -26.79 -20.29 -5.57
CA PRO A 369 -26.19 -19.51 -4.49
C PRO A 369 -25.14 -20.28 -3.66
N SER A 370 -25.18 -21.62 -3.69
CA SER A 370 -24.21 -22.49 -3.01
C SER A 370 -22.91 -22.71 -3.80
N ILE A 371 -22.83 -22.21 -5.03
CA ILE A 371 -21.66 -22.35 -5.90
C ILE A 371 -20.99 -20.99 -6.06
N LYS A 372 -19.70 -20.90 -5.77
CA LYS A 372 -18.88 -19.71 -6.03
C LYS A 372 -18.52 -19.64 -7.50
N ILE A 373 -19.10 -18.67 -8.23
CA ILE A 373 -18.76 -18.38 -9.63
C ILE A 373 -17.77 -17.22 -9.67
N ASP A 374 -16.49 -17.58 -9.79
CA ASP A 374 -15.39 -16.63 -9.89
C ASP A 374 -15.26 -16.13 -11.33
N HIS A 375 -15.65 -14.88 -11.53
CA HIS A 375 -15.50 -14.12 -12.78
C HIS A 375 -14.46 -13.01 -12.62
N GLY A 376 -13.53 -13.23 -11.69
CA GLY A 376 -12.42 -12.40 -11.24
C GLY A 376 -12.73 -10.92 -11.02
N PHE A 377 -11.70 -10.10 -11.19
CA PHE A 377 -11.69 -8.73 -10.70
C PHE A 377 -12.53 -7.77 -11.56
N LYS A 378 -13.53 -7.14 -10.94
CA LYS A 378 -14.30 -6.04 -11.53
C LYS A 378 -13.48 -4.76 -11.36
N THR A 379 -12.90 -4.26 -12.45
CA THR A 379 -12.29 -2.92 -12.45
C THR A 379 -13.40 -1.89 -12.27
N ASP A 380 -13.57 -1.42 -11.04
CA ASP A 380 -14.38 -0.24 -10.74
C ASP A 380 -13.66 1.01 -11.27
N ASP A 381 -14.43 2.01 -11.68
CA ASP A 381 -13.92 3.30 -12.16
C ASP A 381 -13.08 4.03 -11.10
N SER A 382 -13.23 3.65 -9.82
CA SER A 382 -12.40 4.07 -8.68
C SER A 382 -10.94 3.61 -8.76
N GLN A 383 -10.58 2.72 -9.68
CA GLN A 383 -9.22 2.21 -9.87
C GLN A 383 -8.54 2.69 -11.17
N LYS A 384 -9.19 3.58 -11.93
CA LYS A 384 -8.58 4.15 -13.14
C LYS A 384 -7.33 4.95 -12.76
N LEU A 385 -6.19 4.56 -13.33
CA LEU A 385 -4.95 5.31 -13.17
C LEU A 385 -5.03 6.62 -13.96
N ALA A 386 -4.45 7.68 -13.39
CA ALA A 386 -4.28 8.95 -14.09
C ALA A 386 -3.12 8.89 -15.07
N LEU A 387 -3.31 9.48 -16.24
CA LEU A 387 -2.21 9.68 -17.20
C LEU A 387 -1.16 10.61 -16.59
N THR A 388 0.10 10.33 -16.90
CA THR A 388 1.17 11.26 -16.57
C THR A 388 1.07 12.53 -17.43
N PRO A 389 1.62 13.66 -16.97
CA PRO A 389 1.60 14.88 -17.77
C PRO A 389 2.34 14.69 -19.11
N PRO A 390 1.82 15.23 -20.23
CA PRO A 390 2.49 15.15 -21.53
C PRO A 390 3.82 15.90 -21.54
N LYS A 391 4.78 15.43 -22.33
CA LYS A 391 6.07 16.10 -22.53
C LYS A 391 5.98 17.07 -23.71
N ILE A 392 6.41 18.30 -23.48
CA ILE A 392 6.55 19.34 -24.50
C ILE A 392 8.02 19.40 -24.94
N ASP A 393 8.26 19.43 -26.24
CA ASP A 393 9.59 19.50 -26.83
C ASP A 393 9.63 20.59 -27.93
N PRO A 394 10.63 21.50 -27.93
CA PRO A 394 11.69 21.64 -26.93
C PRO A 394 11.16 22.23 -25.61
N GLY A 395 11.73 21.81 -24.49
CA GLY A 395 11.35 22.24 -23.13
C GLY A 395 11.77 23.67 -22.74
N ARG A 396 12.03 24.55 -23.72
CA ARG A 396 12.51 25.93 -23.50
C ARG A 396 11.42 26.96 -23.81
N SER A 397 11.54 28.14 -23.22
CA SER A 397 10.53 29.21 -23.30
C SER A 397 10.89 30.29 -24.31
N PHE A 398 12.16 30.44 -24.66
CA PHE A 398 12.64 31.52 -25.51
C PHE A 398 12.91 31.02 -26.91
N PHE A 399 12.64 31.86 -27.91
CA PHE A 399 12.90 31.54 -29.30
C PHE A 399 13.08 32.80 -30.14
N GLN A 400 13.71 32.65 -31.30
CA GLN A 400 13.87 33.70 -32.30
C GLN A 400 13.14 33.31 -33.60
N LYS A 401 12.35 34.23 -34.15
CA LYS A 401 11.45 34.03 -35.31
C LYS A 401 10.32 33.03 -35.06
N GLU A 402 10.66 31.75 -34.90
CA GLU A 402 9.69 30.66 -34.69
C GLU A 402 10.31 29.48 -33.91
N ILE A 403 9.44 28.66 -33.33
CA ILE A 403 9.79 27.40 -32.66
C ILE A 403 8.80 26.31 -33.05
N ASP A 404 9.32 25.13 -33.42
CA ASP A 404 8.53 23.93 -33.64
C ASP A 404 8.25 23.26 -32.31
N VAL A 405 6.97 23.07 -31.98
CA VAL A 405 6.51 22.49 -30.73
C VAL A 405 5.90 21.12 -30.96
N ALA A 406 6.48 20.10 -30.34
CA ALA A 406 5.97 18.73 -30.30
C ALA A 406 5.41 18.39 -28.91
N ILE A 407 4.35 17.60 -28.90
CA ILE A 407 3.71 17.09 -27.67
C ILE A 407 3.75 15.57 -27.74
N THR A 408 4.33 14.93 -26.73
CA THR A 408 4.54 13.48 -26.70
C THR A 408 4.13 12.88 -25.36
N HIS A 409 3.83 11.58 -25.37
CA HIS A 409 3.52 10.82 -24.16
C HIS A 409 4.00 9.37 -24.32
N PRO A 410 4.56 8.74 -23.27
CA PRO A 410 5.10 7.38 -23.36
C PRO A 410 4.04 6.32 -23.67
N ILE A 411 2.80 6.53 -23.20
CA ILE A 411 1.66 5.65 -23.49
C ILE A 411 1.12 5.94 -24.89
N LYS A 412 1.07 4.91 -25.75
CA LYS A 412 0.49 5.00 -27.10
C LYS A 412 -1.03 5.20 -27.07
N GLY A 413 -1.55 5.88 -28.09
CA GLY A 413 -3.00 6.12 -28.27
C GLY A 413 -3.59 7.20 -27.36
N VAL A 414 -2.74 8.01 -26.72
CA VAL A 414 -3.15 9.18 -25.94
C VAL A 414 -3.47 10.34 -26.88
N GLN A 415 -4.56 11.05 -26.61
CA GLN A 415 -4.97 12.26 -27.31
C GLN A 415 -4.60 13.49 -26.49
N PHE A 416 -4.26 14.60 -27.15
CA PHE A 416 -3.94 15.86 -26.48
C PHE A 416 -4.86 16.97 -26.94
N ARG A 417 -5.37 17.73 -25.97
CA ARG A 417 -6.05 19.01 -26.21
C ARG A 417 -5.20 20.14 -25.68
N TYR A 418 -5.13 21.24 -26.43
CA TYR A 418 -4.29 22.37 -26.09
C TYR A 418 -4.85 23.73 -26.51
N THR A 419 -4.35 24.78 -25.86
CA THR A 419 -4.62 26.20 -26.16
C THR A 419 -3.30 26.96 -26.20
N LEU A 420 -3.25 28.10 -26.89
CA LEU A 420 -2.04 28.95 -27.02
C LEU A 420 -2.22 30.35 -26.44
N ASP A 421 -3.44 30.70 -26.06
CA ASP A 421 -3.83 31.97 -25.44
C ASP A 421 -3.91 31.88 -23.90
N GLY A 422 -3.67 30.69 -23.34
CA GLY A 422 -3.73 30.44 -21.90
C GLY A 422 -5.12 30.09 -21.37
N THR A 423 -6.15 29.92 -22.22
CA THR A 423 -7.46 29.41 -21.76
C THR A 423 -7.39 27.92 -21.39
N ASN A 424 -8.37 27.42 -20.63
CA ASN A 424 -8.37 26.02 -20.19
C ASN A 424 -8.46 25.04 -21.39
N PRO A 425 -7.61 23.99 -21.48
CA PRO A 425 -7.66 23.01 -22.57
C PRO A 425 -8.90 22.10 -22.58
N ASP A 426 -9.76 22.16 -21.55
CA ASP A 426 -11.05 21.46 -21.53
C ASP A 426 -12.19 22.23 -22.24
N THR A 427 -11.97 23.49 -22.66
CA THR A 427 -13.00 24.30 -23.35
C THR A 427 -13.33 23.75 -24.74
N SER A 428 -14.50 24.12 -25.29
CA SER A 428 -14.86 23.78 -26.67
C SER A 428 -13.92 24.39 -27.71
N THR A 429 -13.22 25.48 -27.35
CA THR A 429 -12.26 26.19 -28.21
C THR A 429 -10.86 25.56 -28.24
N ALA A 430 -10.57 24.58 -27.37
CA ALA A 430 -9.26 23.93 -27.33
C ALA A 430 -9.02 23.06 -28.57
N LEU A 431 -7.82 23.21 -29.14
CA LEU A 431 -7.36 22.51 -30.34
C LEU A 431 -6.98 21.07 -30.02
N THR A 432 -7.18 20.17 -30.98
CA THR A 432 -6.70 18.78 -30.90
C THR A 432 -5.32 18.67 -31.56
N TYR A 433 -4.35 18.14 -30.84
CA TYR A 433 -3.01 17.92 -31.39
C TYR A 433 -3.02 16.79 -32.43
N LYS A 434 -2.53 17.08 -33.64
CA LYS A 434 -2.40 16.11 -34.74
C LYS A 434 -0.95 15.88 -35.16
N ALA A 435 -0.14 16.93 -35.12
CA ALA A 435 1.27 16.94 -35.50
C ALA A 435 1.95 18.14 -34.82
N PRO A 436 3.31 18.20 -34.80
CA PRO A 436 4.03 19.38 -34.34
C PRO A 436 3.55 20.66 -35.04
N PHE A 437 3.55 21.78 -34.32
CA PHE A 437 3.07 23.07 -34.81
C PHE A 437 4.04 24.20 -34.48
N LYS A 438 3.95 25.31 -35.23
CA LYS A 438 4.83 26.46 -35.08
C LYS A 438 4.25 27.51 -34.15
N VAL A 439 5.11 28.07 -33.29
CA VAL A 439 4.83 29.28 -32.52
C VAL A 439 5.78 30.38 -33.00
N ASN A 440 5.23 31.52 -33.41
CA ASN A 440 5.99 32.65 -33.99
C ASN A 440 5.79 33.97 -33.24
N LYS A 441 5.06 33.94 -32.13
CA LYS A 441 4.80 35.07 -31.23
C LYS A 441 4.65 34.58 -29.80
N ASN A 442 4.60 35.50 -28.85
CA ASN A 442 4.36 35.14 -27.45
C ASN A 442 3.06 34.34 -27.32
N ALA A 443 3.12 33.24 -26.59
CA ALA A 443 2.00 32.32 -26.41
C ALA A 443 2.06 31.66 -25.04
N THR A 444 0.91 31.29 -24.50
CA THR A 444 0.79 30.45 -23.30
C THR A 444 0.18 29.13 -23.72
N LEU A 445 1.02 28.12 -23.89
CA LEU A 445 0.60 26.76 -24.17
C LEU A 445 0.08 26.10 -22.91
N ARG A 446 -1.17 25.63 -22.93
CA ARG A 446 -1.72 24.73 -21.91
C ARG A 446 -2.15 23.44 -22.59
N VAL A 447 -1.79 22.29 -22.00
CA VAL A 447 -2.02 20.97 -22.61
C VAL A 447 -2.59 20.01 -21.57
N LYS A 448 -3.54 19.18 -21.99
CA LYS A 448 -4.05 18.06 -21.20
C LYS A 448 -4.14 16.80 -22.06
N ALA A 449 -3.78 15.66 -21.48
CA ALA A 449 -3.81 14.37 -22.13
C ALA A 449 -5.03 13.56 -21.70
N SER A 450 -5.65 12.84 -22.63
CA SER A 450 -6.79 11.96 -22.38
C SER A 450 -6.66 10.63 -23.15
N LYS A 451 -7.22 9.57 -22.56
CA LYS A 451 -7.32 8.25 -23.18
C LYS A 451 -8.49 7.51 -22.57
N GLU A 452 -9.25 6.79 -23.39
CA GLU A 452 -10.35 5.95 -22.93
C GLU A 452 -9.86 4.90 -21.92
N GLY A 453 -10.60 4.72 -20.81
CA GLY A 453 -10.21 3.83 -19.72
C GLY A 453 -9.20 4.42 -18.72
N TRP A 454 -8.76 5.68 -18.89
CA TRP A 454 -7.81 6.36 -17.99
C TRP A 454 -8.40 7.65 -17.44
N LEU A 455 -7.94 8.08 -16.25
CA LEU A 455 -8.20 9.45 -15.81
C LEU A 455 -7.29 10.41 -16.61
N PRO A 456 -7.77 11.62 -16.97
CA PRO A 456 -6.97 12.61 -17.68
C PRO A 456 -5.70 12.99 -16.92
N SER A 457 -4.68 13.46 -17.65
CA SER A 457 -3.46 13.95 -16.99
C SER A 457 -3.72 15.26 -16.25
N ASN A 458 -2.81 15.58 -15.32
CA ASN A 458 -2.64 16.97 -14.89
C ASN A 458 -2.28 17.85 -16.09
N GLU A 459 -2.68 19.12 -16.03
CA GLU A 459 -2.36 20.10 -17.05
C GLU A 459 -0.88 20.47 -17.02
N VAL A 460 -0.29 20.61 -18.21
CA VAL A 460 1.05 21.19 -18.38
C VAL A 460 0.92 22.58 -19.00
N ARG A 461 1.66 23.55 -18.45
CA ARG A 461 1.72 24.93 -18.94
C ARG A 461 3.14 25.26 -19.36
N GLN A 462 3.30 25.85 -20.55
CA GLN A 462 4.55 26.38 -21.06
C GLN A 462 4.31 27.79 -21.63
N ASN A 463 5.11 28.76 -21.21
CA ASN A 463 5.10 30.09 -21.78
C ASN A 463 6.17 30.19 -22.86
N TYR A 464 5.84 30.81 -23.98
CA TYR A 464 6.75 31.11 -25.08
C TYR A 464 6.93 32.62 -25.22
N PHE A 465 8.19 33.05 -25.31
CA PHE A 465 8.59 34.45 -25.46
C PHE A 465 9.49 34.60 -26.68
N ALA A 466 9.05 35.43 -27.62
CA ALA A 466 9.82 35.76 -28.81
C ALA A 466 10.83 36.87 -28.48
N THR A 467 12.09 36.66 -28.89
CA THR A 467 13.10 37.71 -28.99
C THR A 467 13.40 37.98 -30.46
N ILE A 468 13.67 39.23 -30.81
CA ILE A 468 13.94 39.66 -32.19
C ILE A 468 15.44 39.82 -32.40
N TYR A 469 16.12 40.47 -31.46
CA TYR A 469 17.52 40.83 -31.60
C TYR A 469 18.43 40.00 -30.70
N THR A 470 19.66 39.80 -31.17
CA THR A 470 20.75 39.17 -30.41
C THR A 470 21.96 40.11 -30.51
N PRO A 471 22.56 40.54 -29.40
CA PRO A 471 23.76 41.36 -29.44
C PRO A 471 24.91 40.61 -30.10
N LYS A 472 25.75 41.31 -30.85
CA LYS A 472 26.99 40.75 -31.39
C LYS A 472 27.97 40.39 -30.28
N LYS A 473 28.07 41.27 -29.29
CA LYS A 473 28.97 41.13 -28.15
C LYS A 473 28.25 41.56 -26.89
N VAL A 474 28.51 40.83 -25.81
CA VAL A 474 28.01 41.12 -24.47
C VAL A 474 29.19 41.15 -23.52
N THR A 475 29.22 42.11 -22.61
CA THR A 475 30.22 42.15 -21.54
C THR A 475 29.57 42.49 -20.21
N LEU A 476 30.02 41.80 -19.15
CA LEU A 476 29.59 42.05 -17.79
C LEU A 476 30.59 42.97 -17.08
N ASP A 477 30.10 44.02 -16.42
CA ASP A 477 30.95 44.89 -15.60
C ASP A 477 31.37 44.19 -14.30
N TYR A 478 30.51 43.29 -13.80
CA TYR A 478 30.75 42.49 -12.61
C TYR A 478 30.55 41.00 -12.90
N GLN A 479 31.45 40.17 -12.40
CA GLN A 479 31.34 38.72 -12.58
C GLN A 479 30.19 38.16 -11.72
N PRO A 480 29.45 37.16 -12.24
CA PRO A 480 28.47 36.44 -11.43
C PRO A 480 29.18 35.64 -10.33
N ASN A 481 28.40 35.17 -9.36
CA ASN A 481 28.93 34.30 -8.32
C ASN A 481 29.57 33.03 -8.95
N PRO A 482 30.77 32.59 -8.52
CA PRO A 482 31.48 31.46 -9.12
C PRO A 482 30.67 30.14 -9.15
N GLN A 483 29.81 29.92 -8.16
CA GLN A 483 28.93 28.76 -8.08
C GLN A 483 27.78 28.82 -9.09
N TYR A 484 27.31 30.03 -9.40
CA TYR A 484 26.14 30.29 -10.23
C TYR A 484 26.52 31.13 -11.46
N LYS A 485 27.56 30.71 -12.18
CA LYS A 485 28.13 31.46 -13.30
C LYS A 485 27.47 31.21 -14.66
N GLY A 486 26.56 30.23 -14.75
CA GLY A 486 25.97 29.77 -16.00
C GLY A 486 27.00 29.51 -17.11
N ARG A 487 26.64 29.87 -18.35
CA ARG A 487 27.55 30.01 -19.50
C ARG A 487 28.10 31.45 -19.62
N LYS A 488 28.29 32.13 -18.48
CA LYS A 488 28.65 33.56 -18.39
C LYS A 488 27.67 34.43 -19.19
N GLU A 489 28.13 35.51 -19.82
CA GLU A 489 27.32 36.46 -20.58
C GLU A 489 26.51 35.84 -21.74
N GLN A 490 26.90 34.67 -22.24
CA GLN A 490 26.18 33.97 -23.30
C GLN A 490 24.81 33.48 -22.83
N SER A 491 24.65 33.18 -21.53
CA SER A 491 23.41 32.59 -21.04
C SER A 491 22.20 33.51 -21.27
N PHE A 492 22.41 34.83 -21.24
CA PHE A 492 21.33 35.80 -21.48
C PHE A 492 20.70 35.77 -22.88
N PHE A 493 21.34 35.09 -23.83
CA PHE A 493 20.94 35.08 -25.25
C PHE A 493 21.06 33.68 -25.88
N ASP A 494 21.09 32.62 -25.07
CA ASP A 494 21.24 31.25 -25.55
C ASP A 494 19.89 30.53 -25.80
N LEU A 495 18.78 31.22 -25.50
CA LEU A 495 17.40 30.76 -25.63
C LEU A 495 17.03 29.62 -24.66
N GLU A 496 17.88 29.26 -23.70
CA GLU A 496 17.61 28.22 -22.72
C GLU A 496 16.84 28.76 -21.51
N SER A 497 15.80 28.01 -21.11
CA SER A 497 15.09 28.32 -19.87
C SER A 497 15.82 27.72 -18.67
N GLY A 498 16.10 28.56 -17.66
CA GLY A 498 16.46 28.12 -16.33
C GLY A 498 15.37 27.26 -15.69
N GLY A 499 15.79 26.15 -15.09
CA GLY A 499 14.96 25.16 -14.42
C GLY A 499 14.76 25.45 -12.94
N SER A 500 14.26 24.45 -12.20
CA SER A 500 13.95 24.62 -10.78
C SER A 500 15.20 24.68 -9.88
N ASN A 501 16.30 24.10 -10.33
CA ASN A 501 17.58 24.09 -9.65
C ASN A 501 18.43 25.29 -10.07
N ASN A 502 18.86 26.11 -9.11
CA ASN A 502 19.72 27.28 -9.34
C ASN A 502 21.09 26.94 -9.92
N ALA A 503 21.55 25.70 -9.71
CA ALA A 503 22.84 25.20 -10.15
C ALA A 503 22.74 24.34 -11.43
N ASP A 504 21.66 24.46 -12.20
CA ASP A 504 21.48 23.72 -13.46
C ASP A 504 22.38 24.22 -14.62
N GLY A 505 23.19 25.26 -14.37
CA GLY A 505 24.10 25.87 -15.34
C GLY A 505 23.43 26.84 -16.30
N LYS A 506 22.13 27.13 -16.13
CA LYS A 506 21.37 28.04 -17.00
C LYS A 506 21.13 29.41 -16.36
N TRP A 507 21.15 29.48 -15.03
CA TRP A 507 21.02 30.74 -14.31
C TRP A 507 22.37 31.42 -14.05
N LEU A 508 22.42 32.76 -14.19
CA LEU A 508 23.46 33.59 -13.58
C LEU A 508 22.97 34.15 -12.24
N GLY A 509 23.72 33.88 -11.17
CA GLY A 509 23.45 34.35 -9.82
C GLY A 509 24.35 35.53 -9.42
N PHE A 510 23.76 36.56 -8.84
CA PHE A 510 24.45 37.74 -8.31
C PHE A 510 24.04 37.96 -6.85
N GLN A 511 25.02 38.21 -5.98
CA GLN A 511 24.82 38.61 -4.58
C GLN A 511 25.91 39.63 -4.22
N GLY A 512 25.52 40.75 -3.62
CA GLY A 512 26.43 41.85 -3.26
C GLY A 512 26.76 42.82 -4.41
N ASN A 513 26.99 42.32 -5.63
CA ASN A 513 27.14 43.16 -6.83
C ASN A 513 25.84 43.23 -7.63
N ASP A 514 25.61 44.39 -8.24
CA ASP A 514 24.52 44.62 -9.19
C ASP A 514 24.80 43.91 -10.53
N LEU A 515 23.76 43.44 -11.24
CA LEU A 515 23.91 43.00 -12.64
C LEU A 515 24.08 44.24 -13.52
N SER A 516 25.22 44.36 -14.19
CA SER A 516 25.46 45.40 -15.21
C SER A 516 26.07 44.76 -16.46
N THR A 517 25.31 44.81 -17.56
CA THR A 517 25.66 44.19 -18.84
C THR A 517 25.65 45.21 -19.96
N ASN A 518 26.65 45.15 -20.84
CA ASN A 518 26.78 45.97 -22.03
C ASN A 518 26.55 45.10 -23.26
N MET A 519 25.61 45.50 -24.10
CA MET A 519 25.21 44.82 -25.31
C MET A 519 25.58 45.69 -26.52
N PHE A 520 26.30 45.10 -27.46
CA PHE A 520 26.81 45.76 -28.65
C PHE A 520 26.15 45.13 -29.88
N PHE A 521 25.70 45.97 -30.82
CA PHE A 521 25.05 45.53 -32.05
C PHE A 521 25.85 46.01 -33.27
N ASP A 522 26.08 45.12 -34.23
CA ASP A 522 26.79 45.44 -35.48
C ASP A 522 26.00 46.43 -36.35
N GLN A 523 24.67 46.41 -36.22
CA GLN A 523 23.75 47.32 -36.90
C GLN A 523 22.82 47.96 -35.87
N PRO A 524 22.47 49.25 -36.00
CA PRO A 524 21.56 49.90 -35.08
C PRO A 524 20.22 49.16 -34.99
N VAL A 525 19.82 48.77 -33.79
CA VAL A 525 18.56 48.07 -33.51
C VAL A 525 17.50 49.06 -33.04
N GLN A 526 16.25 48.78 -33.37
CA GLN A 526 15.09 49.54 -32.91
C GLN A 526 14.21 48.62 -32.08
N LEU A 527 14.26 48.81 -30.76
CA LEU A 527 13.55 48.01 -29.76
C LEU A 527 12.34 48.80 -29.23
N ASP A 528 11.26 48.11 -28.90
CA ASP A 528 10.17 48.67 -28.09
C ASP A 528 10.21 48.18 -26.63
N THR A 529 10.83 47.01 -26.40
CA THR A 529 10.81 46.34 -25.12
C THR A 529 12.12 45.59 -24.90
N LEU A 530 12.73 45.84 -23.74
CA LEU A 530 13.76 44.98 -23.19
C LEU A 530 13.15 44.29 -21.97
N ALA A 531 13.19 42.96 -21.90
CA ALA A 531 12.71 42.24 -20.72
C ALA A 531 13.76 41.35 -20.09
N LEU A 532 13.71 41.25 -18.76
CA LEU A 532 14.54 40.33 -17.97
C LEU A 532 13.71 39.14 -17.51
N SER A 533 14.24 37.94 -17.71
CA SER A 533 13.71 36.73 -17.10
C SER A 533 14.47 36.43 -15.82
N ILE A 534 13.75 36.45 -14.71
CA ILE A 534 14.32 36.24 -13.38
C ILE A 534 13.66 35.06 -12.67
N LYS A 535 14.42 34.42 -11.78
CA LYS A 535 13.86 33.56 -10.73
C LYS A 535 13.48 34.41 -9.53
N GLN A 536 12.36 34.11 -8.88
CA GLN A 536 11.91 34.77 -7.66
C GLN A 536 11.42 33.72 -6.65
N SER A 537 12.10 33.65 -5.51
CA SER A 537 11.80 32.74 -4.42
C SER A 537 12.29 33.34 -3.11
N TYR A 538 11.39 33.99 -2.38
CA TYR A 538 11.74 34.72 -1.15
C TYR A 538 12.33 33.80 -0.08
N ASN A 539 11.81 32.58 0.07
CA ASN A 539 12.35 31.59 1.02
C ASN A 539 13.80 31.16 0.70
N GLU A 540 14.21 31.24 -0.57
CA GLU A 540 15.59 30.99 -1.01
C GLU A 540 16.43 32.29 -1.02
N HIS A 541 15.90 33.38 -0.47
CA HIS A 541 16.49 34.70 -0.48
C HIS A 541 16.70 35.27 -1.91
N ILE A 542 15.91 34.84 -2.89
CA ILE A 542 15.98 35.29 -4.28
C ILE A 542 14.91 36.35 -4.54
N TYR A 543 15.35 37.58 -4.80
CA TYR A 543 14.49 38.75 -4.94
C TYR A 543 14.67 39.41 -6.31
N PRO A 544 13.62 40.06 -6.86
CA PRO A 544 13.81 40.98 -7.96
C PRO A 544 14.74 42.13 -7.53
N PRO A 545 15.40 42.80 -8.48
CA PRO A 545 16.13 44.02 -8.15
C PRO A 545 15.14 45.13 -7.73
N GLU A 546 15.61 46.11 -6.96
CA GLU A 546 14.82 47.30 -6.60
C GLU A 546 14.55 48.18 -7.83
N PHE A 547 15.57 48.33 -8.69
CA PHE A 547 15.46 49.08 -9.94
C PHE A 547 16.11 48.35 -11.11
N ILE A 548 15.60 48.61 -12.31
CA ILE A 548 16.26 48.32 -13.59
C ILE A 548 16.45 49.64 -14.32
N GLU A 549 17.68 49.92 -14.71
CA GLU A 549 18.06 51.07 -15.53
C GLU A 549 18.51 50.58 -16.91
N ILE A 550 17.95 51.20 -17.94
CA ILE A 550 18.33 50.96 -19.33
C ILE A 550 19.00 52.22 -19.85
N TRP A 551 20.26 52.08 -20.20
CA TRP A 551 21.06 53.11 -20.83
C TRP A 551 21.26 52.71 -22.29
N ALA A 552 21.15 53.65 -23.22
CA ALA A 552 21.39 53.33 -24.62
C ALA A 552 21.99 54.53 -25.38
N GLY A 553 22.67 54.22 -26.48
CA GLY A 553 23.32 55.21 -27.33
C GLY A 553 23.80 54.64 -28.67
N THR A 554 24.36 55.52 -29.48
CA THR A 554 25.00 55.18 -30.76
C THR A 554 26.44 54.73 -30.60
N ASP A 555 27.09 55.07 -29.47
CA ASP A 555 28.43 54.63 -29.08
C ASP A 555 28.48 54.33 -27.57
N SER A 556 29.55 53.62 -27.13
CA SER A 556 29.69 53.19 -25.72
C SER A 556 30.04 54.30 -24.73
N LEU A 557 30.45 55.48 -25.21
CA LEU A 557 30.88 56.60 -24.37
C LEU A 557 29.73 57.60 -24.11
N ASN A 558 28.79 57.70 -25.05
CA ASN A 558 27.70 58.67 -25.05
C ASN A 558 26.33 58.01 -24.84
N MET A 559 26.22 57.08 -23.88
CA MET A 559 24.93 56.50 -23.50
C MET A 559 24.12 57.44 -22.61
N LYS A 560 22.81 57.50 -22.83
CA LYS A 560 21.87 58.23 -21.98
C LYS A 560 20.96 57.25 -21.24
N LEU A 561 20.48 57.63 -20.05
CA LEU A 561 19.45 56.87 -19.36
C LEU A 561 18.14 56.99 -20.16
N VAL A 562 17.65 55.86 -20.64
CA VAL A 562 16.50 55.77 -21.53
C VAL A 562 15.25 55.33 -20.76
N ASN A 563 15.40 54.45 -19.77
CA ASN A 563 14.31 54.11 -18.86
C ASN A 563 14.87 53.70 -17.48
N LYS A 564 14.09 53.94 -16.44
CA LYS A 564 14.32 53.45 -15.08
C LYS A 564 13.01 52.90 -14.51
N VAL A 565 12.98 51.59 -14.25
CA VAL A 565 11.82 50.89 -13.74
C VAL A 565 12.06 50.51 -12.28
N LYS A 566 11.18 50.97 -11.38
CA LYS A 566 11.12 50.51 -9.99
C LYS A 566 10.26 49.25 -9.92
N LEU A 567 10.70 48.25 -9.18
CA LEU A 567 9.95 47.01 -8.99
C LEU A 567 9.39 46.92 -7.58
N ASP A 568 8.10 46.67 -7.49
CA ASP A 568 7.46 46.35 -6.23
C ASP A 568 7.59 44.86 -5.91
N LEU A 569 7.78 44.56 -4.62
CA LEU A 569 7.80 43.20 -4.11
C LEU A 569 6.37 42.66 -4.05
N ASP A 570 6.17 41.49 -4.63
CA ASP A 570 4.91 40.74 -4.48
C ASP A 570 4.72 40.32 -3.01
N GLU A 571 3.48 40.14 -2.58
CA GLU A 571 3.15 39.55 -1.28
C GLU A 571 3.79 38.15 -1.11
N VAL A 572 4.23 37.84 0.11
CA VAL A 572 4.77 36.53 0.45
C VAL A 572 3.71 35.44 0.21
N GLY A 573 4.03 34.44 -0.61
CA GLY A 573 3.11 33.35 -0.99
C GLY A 573 2.34 33.58 -2.30
N LYS A 574 2.37 34.79 -2.87
CA LYS A 574 1.82 35.09 -4.21
C LYS A 574 2.90 35.30 -5.29
N SER A 575 4.17 35.19 -4.93
CA SER A 575 5.29 35.38 -5.85
C SER A 575 5.31 34.31 -6.95
N ARG A 576 5.63 34.73 -8.16
CA ARG A 576 5.79 33.81 -9.31
C ARG A 576 7.21 33.30 -9.33
N TYR A 577 7.37 31.98 -9.42
CA TYR A 577 8.68 31.33 -9.45
C TYR A 577 9.60 31.88 -10.55
N LYS A 578 9.05 32.07 -11.76
CA LYS A 578 9.71 32.72 -12.90
C LYS A 578 8.93 33.98 -13.26
N ARG A 579 9.61 35.11 -13.32
CA ARG A 579 9.02 36.43 -13.61
C ARG A 579 9.73 37.06 -14.81
N ILE A 580 8.94 37.48 -15.80
CA ILE A 580 9.43 38.33 -16.89
C ILE A 580 9.14 39.77 -16.52
N ILE A 581 10.18 40.60 -16.47
CA ILE A 581 10.09 42.02 -16.17
C ILE A 581 10.29 42.77 -17.49
N ALA A 582 9.21 43.23 -18.10
CA ALA A 582 9.27 44.00 -19.33
C ALA A 582 9.50 45.49 -19.02
N CYS A 583 10.53 46.06 -19.63
CA CYS A 583 10.86 47.47 -19.55
C CYS A 583 10.70 48.09 -20.94
N HIS A 584 9.79 49.07 -21.05
CA HIS A 584 9.59 49.79 -22.30
C HIS A 584 10.83 50.60 -22.67
N VAL A 585 11.17 50.65 -23.95
CA VAL A 585 12.24 51.47 -24.49
C VAL A 585 11.64 52.38 -25.57
N PRO A 586 11.92 53.70 -25.57
CA PRO A 586 11.50 54.61 -26.62
C PRO A 586 11.96 54.12 -27.98
N SER A 587 11.09 54.23 -28.97
CA SER A 587 11.34 53.80 -30.34
C SER A 587 12.41 54.69 -31.01
N GLN A 588 13.67 54.32 -30.82
CA GLN A 588 14.85 54.97 -31.39
C GLN A 588 15.88 53.88 -31.77
N LYS A 589 16.84 54.23 -32.64
CA LYS A 589 17.90 53.31 -33.07
C LYS A 589 19.08 53.39 -32.12
N PHE A 590 19.54 52.24 -31.63
CA PHE A 590 20.67 52.12 -30.71
C PHE A 590 21.69 51.11 -31.23
N SER A 591 22.98 51.39 -31.05
CA SER A 591 24.05 50.40 -31.32
C SER A 591 24.66 49.84 -30.03
N PHE A 592 24.42 50.52 -28.90
CA PHE A 592 24.93 50.14 -27.59
C PHE A 592 23.81 50.27 -26.57
N ILE A 593 23.63 49.23 -25.77
CA ILE A 593 22.65 49.21 -24.68
C ILE A 593 23.33 48.67 -23.45
N ARG A 594 23.21 49.37 -22.33
CA ARG A 594 23.60 48.88 -21.02
C ARG A 594 22.35 48.67 -20.17
N LEU A 595 22.20 47.45 -19.67
CA LEU A 595 21.22 47.15 -18.65
C LEU A 595 21.92 47.05 -17.31
N LYS A 596 21.42 47.80 -16.34
CA LYS A 596 21.93 47.81 -14.97
C LYS A 596 20.78 47.56 -13.99
N THR A 597 20.94 46.62 -13.10
CA THR A 597 20.03 46.43 -11.97
C THR A 597 20.54 47.18 -10.75
N LYS A 598 19.65 47.43 -9.79
CA LYS A 598 20.03 47.82 -8.44
C LYS A 598 19.43 46.85 -7.45
N HIS A 599 20.24 46.11 -6.72
CA HIS A 599 19.75 45.19 -5.70
C HIS A 599 19.46 45.93 -4.40
N TYR A 600 18.53 45.37 -3.61
CA TYR A 600 18.43 45.79 -2.21
C TYR A 600 19.73 45.45 -1.48
N SER A 601 20.26 46.41 -0.73
CA SER A 601 21.47 46.18 0.08
C SER A 601 21.24 45.08 1.13
N LYS A 602 20.01 44.96 1.63
CA LYS A 602 19.53 43.92 2.56
C LYS A 602 18.07 43.61 2.25
N ILE A 603 17.64 42.38 2.49
CA ILE A 603 16.24 41.97 2.35
C ILE A 603 15.36 42.84 3.30
N PRO A 604 14.27 43.46 2.78
CA PRO A 604 13.41 44.35 3.57
C PRO A 604 12.71 43.66 4.74
N GLN A 605 12.27 44.46 5.71
CA GLN A 605 11.53 43.97 6.87
C GLN A 605 10.22 43.28 6.48
N GLY A 606 9.91 42.17 7.15
CA GLY A 606 8.69 41.39 6.91
C GLY A 606 8.78 40.42 5.72
N PHE A 607 9.96 40.25 5.13
CA PHE A 607 10.23 39.29 4.07
C PHE A 607 11.18 38.17 4.56
N PRO A 608 11.04 36.93 4.04
CA PRO A 608 11.92 35.82 4.42
C PRO A 608 13.41 36.12 4.21
N GLY A 609 14.22 35.95 5.25
CA GLY A 609 15.64 36.27 5.19
C GLY A 609 15.99 37.73 5.45
N GLU A 610 15.07 38.50 6.04
CA GLU A 610 15.27 39.88 6.51
C GLU A 610 16.69 40.18 6.98
N GLY A 611 17.26 41.29 6.50
CA GLY A 611 18.59 41.74 6.89
C GLY A 611 19.76 41.06 6.13
N ASN A 612 19.54 39.91 5.48
CA ASN A 612 20.56 39.25 4.65
C ASN A 612 20.64 39.88 3.25
N PRO A 613 21.78 39.73 2.54
CA PRO A 613 21.91 40.18 1.16
C PRO A 613 21.09 39.28 0.21
N PRO A 614 20.21 39.84 -0.63
CA PRO A 614 19.41 39.05 -1.57
C PRO A 614 20.23 38.53 -2.74
N TRP A 615 19.79 37.41 -3.29
CA TRP A 615 20.21 36.90 -4.58
C TRP A 615 19.36 37.47 -5.72
N LEU A 616 19.99 37.76 -6.84
CA LEU A 616 19.35 37.90 -8.14
C LEU A 616 19.78 36.74 -9.03
N PHE A 617 18.82 36.03 -9.62
CA PHE A 617 19.07 35.03 -10.64
C PHE A 617 18.39 35.40 -11.95
N VAL A 618 19.15 35.40 -13.04
CA VAL A 618 18.70 35.78 -14.38
C VAL A 618 19.13 34.70 -15.37
N ASP A 619 18.22 34.22 -16.20
CA ASP A 619 18.53 33.25 -17.27
C ASP A 619 18.54 33.91 -18.65
N GLU A 620 17.58 34.78 -18.97
CA GLU A 620 17.46 35.36 -20.33
C GLU A 620 17.18 36.87 -20.33
N ILE A 621 17.69 37.58 -21.36
CA ILE A 621 17.31 38.94 -21.72
C ILE A 621 16.61 38.92 -23.08
N ILE A 622 15.35 39.37 -23.10
CA ILE A 622 14.53 39.43 -24.31
C ILE A 622 14.65 40.83 -24.92
N LEU A 623 14.97 40.91 -26.21
CA LEU A 623 15.09 42.16 -26.97
C LEU A 623 14.06 42.15 -28.09
N LYS A 624 13.02 42.97 -27.96
CA LYS A 624 11.90 43.04 -28.89
C LYS A 624 11.76 44.44 -29.47
#